data_AF-A0A4V0I186-F1
#
_entry.id   AF-A0A4V0I186-F1
#
_cell.length_a   1.000
_cell.length_b   1.000
_cell.length_c   1.000
_cell.angle_alpha   90.00
_cell.angle_beta   90.00
_cell.angle_gamma   90.00
#
_symmetry.space_group_name_H-M   'P 1'
#
loop_
_entity.id
_entity.type
_entity.pdbx_description
1 polymer ?
#
loop_
_entity_poly.entity_id
_entity_poly.type
_entity_poly.pdbx_seq_one_letter_code
_entity_poly.pdbx_strand_id
1 'polypeptide(L)'
;MLDEFLESKVVVDLVSPYVCLGKLTRYDEHYLELKNADFHDLRDTDTTRELYVADSAATGIKRNRKRVLIRRTEVVAISRIEDVVDE
;
A
#
# COMPACT_ATOMS: atom_id res chain seq x y z
N MET A 1 0.86 -6.48 -15.80
CA MET A 1 2.20 -6.33 -15.19
C MET A 1 2.26 -5.02 -14.40
N LEU A 2 3.27 -4.80 -13.53
CA LEU A 2 3.32 -3.67 -12.56
C LEU A 2 3.07 -2.27 -13.17
N ASP A 3 3.34 -2.10 -14.47
CA ASP A 3 3.01 -0.89 -15.22
C ASP A 3 1.55 -0.45 -15.12
N GLU A 4 0.62 -1.40 -14.98
CA GLU A 4 -0.83 -1.13 -14.86
C GLU A 4 -1.22 -0.44 -13.56
N PHE A 5 -0.30 -0.39 -12.59
CA PHE A 5 -0.47 0.28 -11.31
C PHE A 5 0.27 1.62 -11.24
N LEU A 6 1.09 1.96 -12.24
CA LEU A 6 1.81 3.22 -12.26
C LEU A 6 0.85 4.40 -12.25
N GLU A 7 1.21 5.39 -11.45
CA GLU A 7 0.43 6.58 -11.16
C GLU A 7 -0.94 6.34 -10.49
N SER A 8 -1.26 5.10 -10.12
CA SER A 8 -2.46 4.76 -9.34
C SER A 8 -2.17 4.74 -7.84
N LYS A 9 -3.24 4.95 -7.05
CA LYS A 9 -3.20 4.65 -5.61
C LYS A 9 -3.31 3.14 -5.43
N VAL A 10 -2.36 2.57 -4.70
CA VAL A 10 -2.23 1.14 -4.51
C VAL A 10 -2.20 0.78 -3.03
N VAL A 11 -2.57 -0.47 -2.76
CA VAL A 11 -2.31 -1.19 -1.52
C VAL A 11 -1.17 -2.17 -1.80
N VAL A 12 -0.16 -2.18 -0.94
CA VAL A 12 0.99 -3.09 -1.02
C VAL A 12 1.04 -3.88 0.27
N ASP A 13 0.76 -5.17 0.16
CA ASP A 13 0.80 -6.10 1.28
C ASP A 13 2.18 -6.68 1.43
N LEU A 14 2.73 -6.58 2.64
CA LEU A 14 4.05 -7.12 2.95
C LEU A 14 3.94 -8.47 3.63
N VAL A 15 5.01 -9.27 3.51
CA VAL A 15 5.16 -10.54 4.23
C VAL A 15 5.21 -10.32 5.75
N SER A 16 5.84 -9.22 6.16
CA SER A 16 5.81 -8.69 7.51
C SER A 16 4.43 -8.10 7.87
N PRO A 17 4.10 -7.86 9.15
CA PRO A 17 2.82 -7.28 9.58
C PRO A 17 2.69 -5.77 9.26
N TYR A 18 3.14 -5.36 8.09
CA TYR A 18 3.00 -4.02 7.56
C TYR A 18 2.07 -4.05 6.34
N VAL A 19 1.45 -2.91 6.10
CA VAL A 19 0.77 -2.58 4.85
C VAL A 19 1.20 -1.20 4.41
N CYS A 20 1.38 -1.01 3.11
CA CYS A 20 1.68 0.31 2.57
C CYS A 20 0.64 0.74 1.54
N LEU A 21 0.07 1.92 1.74
CA LEU A 21 -0.87 2.52 0.81
C LEU A 21 -0.27 3.80 0.25
N GLY A 22 -0.36 4.05 -1.04
CA GLY A 22 0.19 5.27 -1.62
C GLY A 22 0.08 5.31 -3.13
N LYS A 23 0.61 6.37 -3.77
CA LYS A 23 0.69 6.43 -5.23
C LYS A 23 1.95 5.72 -5.70
N LEU A 24 1.83 4.64 -6.48
CA LEU A 24 2.99 4.01 -7.11
C LEU A 24 3.50 4.94 -8.21
N THR A 25 4.72 5.48 -8.08
CA THR A 25 5.27 6.42 -9.06
C THR A 25 6.45 5.86 -9.85
N ARG A 26 7.08 4.81 -9.35
CA ARG A 26 8.19 4.13 -10.01
C ARG A 26 8.34 2.73 -9.45
N TYR A 27 8.92 1.84 -10.23
CA TYR A 27 9.49 0.60 -9.74
C TYR A 27 10.76 0.29 -10.52
N ASP A 28 11.61 -0.56 -9.94
CA ASP A 28 12.75 -1.15 -10.62
C ASP A 28 12.87 -2.64 -10.23
N GLU A 29 13.99 -3.28 -10.52
CA GLU A 29 14.24 -4.68 -10.18
C GLU A 29 14.10 -4.97 -8.69
N HIS A 30 14.40 -3.99 -7.82
CA HIS A 30 14.51 -4.21 -6.38
C HIS A 30 13.43 -3.51 -5.58
N TYR A 31 12.93 -2.37 -6.04
CA TYR A 31 12.07 -1.50 -5.25
C TYR A 31 10.77 -1.10 -5.95
N LEU A 32 9.73 -0.94 -5.15
CA LEU A 32 8.57 -0.11 -5.46
C LEU A 32 8.77 1.26 -4.79
N GLU A 33 8.52 2.34 -5.52
CA GLU A 33 8.47 3.69 -4.97
C GLU A 33 7.03 4.17 -4.86
N LEU A 34 6.60 4.42 -3.62
CA LEU A 34 5.31 5.03 -3.34
C LEU A 34 5.51 6.47 -2.84
N LYS A 35 4.70 7.39 -3.34
CA LYS A 35 4.61 8.78 -2.86
C LYS A 35 3.32 9.02 -2.11
N ASN A 36 3.36 10.00 -1.19
CA ASN A 36 2.21 10.34 -0.34
C ASN A 36 1.65 9.09 0.33
N ALA A 37 2.55 8.32 0.91
CA ALA A 37 2.29 6.98 1.39
C ALA A 37 1.91 6.99 2.87
N ASP A 38 1.13 6.00 3.22
CA ASP A 38 0.92 5.52 4.57
C ASP A 38 1.64 4.17 4.68
N PHE A 39 2.66 4.10 5.54
CA PHE A 39 3.35 2.85 5.87
C PHE A 39 2.95 2.49 7.28
N HIS A 40 2.09 1.49 7.43
CA HIS A 40 1.43 1.18 8.69
C HIS A 40 1.91 -0.16 9.24
N ASP A 41 2.27 -0.17 10.52
CA ASP A 41 2.53 -1.39 11.29
C ASP A 41 1.21 -1.85 11.92
N LEU A 42 0.71 -3.02 11.52
CA LEU A 42 -0.56 -3.54 12.03
C LEU A 42 -0.49 -3.92 13.51
N ARG A 43 0.70 -3.91 14.13
CA ARG A 43 0.87 -4.16 15.57
C ARG A 43 0.67 -2.91 16.42
N ASP A 44 0.60 -1.72 15.81
CA ASP A 44 0.42 -0.46 16.53
C ASP A 44 -1.05 -0.20 16.91
N THR A 45 -1.98 -1.01 16.41
CA THR A 45 -3.43 -0.86 16.65
C THR A 45 -4.13 -2.22 16.74
N ASP A 46 -5.34 -2.25 17.29
CA ASP A 46 -6.18 -3.47 17.36
C ASP A 46 -6.98 -3.74 16.07
N THR A 47 -6.54 -3.19 14.93
CA THR A 47 -7.21 -3.36 13.64
C THR A 47 -6.69 -4.58 12.86
N THR A 48 -7.50 -5.11 11.96
CA THR A 48 -7.03 -6.08 10.97
C THR A 48 -6.56 -5.36 9.70
N ARG A 49 -5.75 -6.03 8.89
CA ARG A 49 -5.35 -5.51 7.57
C ARG A 49 -6.56 -5.18 6.70
N GLU A 50 -7.55 -6.07 6.68
CA GLU A 50 -8.78 -5.93 5.89
C GLU A 50 -9.55 -4.67 6.30
N LEU A 51 -9.82 -4.50 7.59
CA LEU A 51 -10.52 -3.32 8.11
C LEU A 51 -9.71 -2.04 7.86
N TYR A 52 -8.39 -2.09 8.05
CA TYR A 52 -7.53 -0.92 7.80
C TYR A 52 -7.56 -0.46 6.34
N VAL A 53 -7.50 -1.42 5.41
CA VAL A 53 -7.52 -1.14 3.96
C VAL A 53 -8.89 -0.65 3.53
N ALA A 54 -9.98 -1.26 4.01
CA ALA A 54 -11.36 -0.81 3.75
C ALA A 54 -11.58 0.62 4.26
N ASP A 55 -11.21 0.91 5.52
CA ASP A 55 -11.28 2.26 6.09
C ASP A 55 -10.48 3.26 5.27
N SER A 56 -9.29 2.88 4.79
CA SER A 56 -8.44 3.74 3.96
C SER A 56 -9.00 3.94 2.55
N ALA A 57 -9.71 2.96 1.99
CA ALA A 57 -10.41 3.09 0.72
C ALA A 57 -11.59 4.06 0.85
N ALA A 58 -12.38 3.93 1.92
CA ALA A 58 -13.55 4.77 2.19
C ALA A 58 -13.19 6.21 2.60
N THR A 59 -12.18 6.38 3.47
CA THR A 59 -11.84 7.69 4.06
C THR A 59 -10.64 8.37 3.41
N GLY A 60 -9.89 7.62 2.58
CA GLY A 60 -8.66 8.05 1.96
C GLY A 60 -7.40 7.70 2.78
N ILE A 61 -6.26 7.65 2.07
CA ILE A 61 -4.96 7.28 2.63
C ILE A 61 -4.47 8.32 3.64
N LYS A 62 -4.22 7.89 4.89
CA LYS A 62 -3.66 8.71 5.98
C LYS A 62 -2.15 8.86 5.86
N ARG A 63 -1.72 9.68 4.91
CA ARG A 63 -0.31 9.90 4.54
C ARG A 63 0.56 10.19 5.77
N ASN A 64 1.50 9.31 6.07
CA ASN A 64 2.49 9.48 7.14
C ASN A 64 3.93 9.59 6.59
N ARG A 65 4.15 9.34 5.30
CA ARG A 65 5.43 9.50 4.59
C ARG A 65 5.25 10.18 3.23
N LYS A 66 6.14 11.13 2.93
CA LYS A 66 6.19 11.76 1.60
C LYS A 66 6.63 10.78 0.50
N ARG A 67 7.54 9.86 0.82
CA ARG A 67 8.14 8.88 -0.08
C ARG A 67 8.55 7.63 0.71
N VAL A 68 8.29 6.44 0.14
CA VAL A 68 8.71 5.14 0.68
C VAL A 68 9.29 4.31 -0.45
N LEU A 69 10.40 3.61 -0.17
CA LEU A 69 10.95 2.57 -1.04
C LEU A 69 10.72 1.22 -0.37
N ILE A 70 10.01 0.33 -1.04
CA ILE A 70 9.65 -1.00 -0.53
C ILE A 70 10.42 -2.03 -1.33
N ARG A 71 11.14 -2.94 -0.66
CA ARG A 71 11.81 -4.06 -1.34
C ARG A 71 10.76 -4.98 -1.96
N ARG A 72 10.88 -5.25 -3.25
CA ARG A 72 9.97 -6.14 -4.00
C ARG A 72 9.93 -7.55 -3.44
N THR A 73 11.02 -8.03 -2.85
CA THR A 73 11.11 -9.34 -2.20
C THR A 73 10.24 -9.47 -0.96
N GLU A 74 9.82 -8.34 -0.36
CA GLU A 74 8.95 -8.33 0.82
C GLU A 74 7.46 -8.21 0.45
N VAL A 75 7.14 -8.00 -0.83
CA VAL A 75 5.77 -7.78 -1.31
C VAL A 75 5.08 -9.12 -1.56
N VAL A 76 3.94 -9.32 -0.92
CA VAL A 76 3.05 -10.47 -1.14
C VAL A 76 2.05 -10.16 -2.25
N ALA A 77 1.45 -8.97 -2.21
CA ALA A 77 0.44 -8.57 -3.19
C ALA A 77 0.45 -7.05 -3.43
N ILE A 78 -0.08 -6.66 -4.58
CA ILE A 78 -0.37 -5.27 -4.93
C ILE A 78 -1.74 -5.20 -5.62
N SER A 79 -2.57 -4.26 -5.20
CA SER A 79 -3.87 -3.97 -5.81
C SER A 79 -4.07 -2.46 -5.90
N ARG A 80 -4.99 -2.00 -6.76
CA ARG A 80 -5.41 -0.60 -6.68
C ARG A 80 -6.35 -0.45 -5.50
N ILE A 81 -6.29 0.70 -4.85
CA ILE A 81 -7.21 0.99 -3.75
C ILE A 81 -8.66 1.07 -4.22
N GLU A 82 -8.89 1.39 -5.50
CA GLU A 82 -10.24 1.45 -6.11
C GLU A 82 -10.84 0.06 -6.37
N ASP A 83 -10.00 -0.98 -6.41
CA ASP A 83 -10.44 -2.37 -6.59
C ASP A 83 -10.69 -3.07 -5.24
N VAL A 84 -10.53 -2.35 -4.12
CA VAL A 84 -10.94 -2.84 -2.79
C VAL A 84 -12.46 -2.82 -2.76
N VAL A 85 -13.05 -4.01 -2.83
CA VAL A 85 -14.49 -4.22 -2.73
C VAL A 85 -14.93 -4.16 -1.28
N ASP A 86 -15.92 -3.31 -1.01
CA ASP A 86 -16.77 -3.43 0.17
C ASP A 86 -17.80 -4.56 -0.08
N GLU A 87 -18.18 -5.30 0.96
CA GLU A 87 -19.23 -6.35 0.88
C GLU A 87 -20.58 -5.83 0.36
#